data_AF-A0A6G3WQS0-F1
#
_entry.id   AF-A0A6G3WQS0-F1
#
_cell.length_a   1.000
_cell.length_b   1.000
_cell.length_c   1.000
_cell.angle_alpha   90.00
_cell.angle_beta   90.00
_cell.angle_gamma   90.00
#
_symmetry.space_group_name_H-M   'P 1'
#
loop_
_entity.id
_entity.type
_entity.pdbx_description
1 polymer ?
#
loop_
_entity_poly.entity_id
_entity_poly.type
_entity_poly.pdbx_seq_one_letter_code
_entity_poly.pdbx_strand_id
1 'polypeptide(L)'
;ASVYSTSQYGGTGYLNTDWAYHYFRGSMPAGRINIGLPYYTRGFKNVQGGTDGLWGKAATTDCPAGAGLTKCGDGAVGIDNLWHDKDTNGKESPAGSNPMWHAKNLEKGI
;
A
#
# COMPACT_ATOMS: atom_id res chain seq x y z
N ALA A 1 -17.62 -3.96 -10.78
CA ALA A 1 -17.20 -4.56 -12.06
C ALA A 1 -15.80 -5.15 -11.89
N SER A 2 -15.50 -6.27 -12.55
CA SER A 2 -14.18 -6.91 -12.46
C SER A 2 -13.28 -6.37 -13.57
N VAL A 3 -12.17 -5.72 -13.19
CA VAL A 3 -11.27 -5.01 -14.12
C VAL A 3 -10.73 -5.93 -15.22
N TYR A 4 -10.42 -7.18 -14.89
CA TYR A 4 -9.79 -8.10 -15.84
C TYR A 4 -10.79 -8.89 -16.70
N SER A 5 -12.04 -9.01 -16.28
CA SER A 5 -13.05 -9.82 -17.01
C SER A 5 -14.07 -9.00 -17.77
N THR A 6 -14.17 -7.70 -17.51
CA THR A 6 -15.03 -6.80 -18.28
C THR A 6 -14.36 -6.46 -19.62
N SER A 7 -15.00 -6.84 -20.73
CA SER A 7 -14.41 -6.78 -22.08
C SER A 7 -13.94 -5.39 -22.50
N GLN A 8 -14.62 -4.34 -22.05
CA GLN A 8 -14.27 -2.94 -22.34
C GLN A 8 -12.89 -2.53 -21.80
N TYR A 9 -12.38 -3.21 -20.76
CA TYR A 9 -11.03 -2.97 -20.24
C TYR A 9 -9.94 -3.72 -21.02
N GLY A 10 -10.31 -4.67 -21.90
CA GLY A 10 -9.36 -5.44 -22.70
C GLY A 10 -8.33 -6.23 -21.89
N GLY A 11 -8.66 -6.59 -20.64
CA GLY A 11 -7.72 -7.22 -19.71
C GLY A 11 -6.66 -6.28 -19.11
N THR A 12 -6.78 -4.96 -19.30
CA THR A 12 -5.77 -3.98 -18.87
C THR A 12 -5.94 -3.62 -17.40
N GLY A 13 -4.98 -4.03 -16.56
CA GLY A 13 -4.85 -3.55 -15.18
C GLY A 13 -4.13 -2.20 -15.11
N TYR A 14 -4.59 -1.30 -14.24
CA TYR A 14 -4.10 0.09 -14.16
C TYR A 14 -3.36 0.44 -12.86
N LEU A 15 -3.25 -0.49 -11.90
CA LEU A 15 -2.52 -0.27 -10.64
C LEU A 15 -1.04 -0.64 -10.78
N ASN A 16 -0.32 0.05 -11.66
CA ASN A 16 1.12 -0.11 -11.85
C ASN A 16 1.74 1.17 -12.43
N THR A 17 3.06 1.30 -12.28
CA THR A 17 3.84 2.47 -12.71
C THR A 17 3.81 2.68 -14.22
N ASP A 18 3.84 1.61 -15.01
CA ASP A 18 3.86 1.66 -16.48
C ASP A 18 2.57 2.28 -17.03
N TRP A 19 1.42 1.83 -16.52
CA TRP A 19 0.11 2.38 -16.89
C TRP A 19 0.03 3.88 -16.58
N ALA A 20 0.46 4.30 -15.39
CA ALA A 20 0.45 5.72 -15.01
C ALA A 20 1.37 6.56 -15.91
N TYR A 21 2.56 6.05 -16.25
CA TYR A 21 3.45 6.68 -17.22
C TYR A 21 2.76 6.87 -18.57
N HIS A 22 2.14 5.82 -19.12
CA HIS A 22 1.42 5.90 -20.39
C HIS A 22 0.19 6.82 -20.35
N TYR A 23 -0.53 6.86 -19.23
CA TYR A 23 -1.62 7.81 -19.01
C TYR A 23 -1.13 9.26 -19.16
N PHE A 24 -0.04 9.64 -18.47
CA PHE A 24 0.50 10.99 -18.57
C PHE A 24 1.13 11.31 -19.93
N ARG A 25 1.64 10.30 -20.66
CA ARG A 25 2.15 10.49 -22.03
C ARG A 25 1.08 11.03 -22.99
N GLY A 26 -0.21 10.88 -22.68
CA GLY A 26 -1.31 11.47 -23.44
C GLY A 26 -1.33 13.00 -23.43
N SER A 27 -0.75 13.66 -22.41
CA SER A 27 -0.77 15.12 -22.26
C SER A 27 0.61 15.78 -22.14
N MET A 28 1.69 15.02 -21.95
CA MET A 28 3.04 15.56 -21.86
C MET A 28 4.12 14.64 -22.45
N PRO A 29 5.19 15.18 -23.07
CA PRO A 29 6.31 14.40 -23.59
C PRO A 29 7.06 13.67 -22.47
N ALA A 30 7.71 12.55 -22.81
CA ALA A 30 8.40 11.69 -21.83
C ALA A 30 9.43 12.44 -20.97
N GLY A 31 10.17 13.40 -21.56
CA GLY A 31 11.15 14.22 -20.84
C GLY A 31 10.58 15.15 -19.76
N ARG A 32 9.26 15.20 -19.58
CA ARG A 32 8.58 15.97 -18.52
C ARG A 32 7.92 15.09 -17.46
N ILE A 33 8.13 13.77 -17.50
CA ILE A 33 7.56 12.82 -16.54
C ILE A 33 8.67 12.33 -15.62
N ASN A 34 8.45 12.45 -14.31
CA ASN A 34 9.31 11.87 -13.28
C ASN A 34 8.53 10.80 -12.53
N ILE A 35 9.13 9.64 -12.31
CA ILE A 35 8.49 8.52 -11.60
C ILE A 35 8.93 8.54 -10.13
N GLY A 36 7.95 8.59 -9.24
CA GLY A 36 8.18 8.47 -7.80
C GLY A 36 8.40 7.01 -7.40
N LEU A 37 9.36 6.79 -6.50
CA LEU A 37 9.62 5.49 -5.90
C LEU A 37 9.60 5.61 -4.37
N PRO A 38 8.96 4.68 -3.64
CA PRO A 38 8.91 4.74 -2.19
C PRO A 38 10.21 4.21 -1.57
N TYR A 39 10.84 5.02 -0.73
CA TYR A 39 11.90 4.58 0.20
C TYR A 39 11.33 4.31 1.61
N TYR A 40 10.11 3.77 1.64
CA TYR A 40 9.39 3.39 2.84
C TYR A 40 8.49 2.18 2.55
N THR A 41 8.05 1.50 3.61
CA THR A 41 7.13 0.35 3.52
C THR A 41 5.68 0.74 3.77
N ARG A 42 4.76 -0.10 3.31
CA ARG A 42 3.41 -0.26 3.85
C ARG A 42 3.25 -1.74 4.20
N GLY A 43 2.39 -2.05 5.16
CA GLY A 43 2.26 -3.43 5.63
C GLY A 43 0.95 -3.71 6.34
N PHE A 44 0.55 -4.98 6.29
CA PHE A 44 -0.63 -5.51 6.95
C PHE A 44 -0.23 -6.68 7.86
N LYS A 45 -0.94 -6.84 8.97
CA LYS A 45 -0.85 -8.02 9.85
C LYS A 45 -2.06 -8.92 9.63
N ASN A 46 -2.00 -10.15 10.14
CA ASN A 46 -3.09 -11.12 10.04
C ASN A 46 -3.54 -11.46 8.60
N VAL A 47 -2.62 -11.39 7.63
CA VAL A 47 -2.90 -11.69 6.22
C VAL A 47 -3.28 -13.16 6.06
N GLN A 48 -4.40 -13.42 5.37
CA GLN A 48 -4.92 -14.76 5.07
C GLN A 48 -4.93 -15.02 3.57
N GLY A 49 -4.52 -16.23 3.19
CA GLY A 49 -4.44 -16.67 1.79
C GLY A 49 -3.33 -15.99 0.99
N GLY A 50 -3.41 -16.12 -0.34
CA GLY A 50 -2.34 -15.68 -1.24
C GLY A 50 -1.16 -16.66 -1.26
N THR A 51 -0.03 -16.20 -1.80
CA THR A 51 1.25 -16.93 -1.82
C THR A 51 2.28 -16.08 -1.11
N ASP A 52 2.77 -16.55 0.04
CA ASP A 52 3.64 -15.76 0.93
C ASP A 52 3.04 -14.38 1.27
N GLY A 53 1.71 -14.33 1.43
CA GLY A 53 0.93 -13.12 1.67
C GLY A 53 0.62 -12.27 0.42
N LEU A 54 1.30 -12.49 -0.71
CA LEU A 54 1.00 -11.79 -1.96
C LEU A 54 -0.42 -12.14 -2.43
N TRP A 55 -1.22 -11.11 -2.72
CA TRP A 55 -2.66 -11.20 -3.03
C TRP A 55 -3.55 -11.80 -1.93
N GLY A 56 -3.04 -11.92 -0.71
CA GLY A 56 -3.84 -12.26 0.47
C GLY A 56 -4.78 -11.13 0.90
N LYS A 57 -5.57 -11.38 1.94
CA LYS A 57 -6.48 -10.39 2.54
C LYS A 57 -6.23 -10.27 4.04
N ALA A 58 -6.20 -9.04 4.53
CA ALA A 58 -6.14 -8.70 5.95
C ALA A 58 -7.26 -7.72 6.25
N ALA A 59 -8.51 -8.17 6.33
CA ALA A 59 -9.65 -7.27 6.52
C ALA A 59 -9.92 -7.05 8.01
N THR A 60 -10.25 -5.81 8.38
CA THR A 60 -10.76 -5.45 9.71
C THR A 60 -11.85 -4.38 9.61
N THR A 61 -12.64 -4.26 10.67
CA THR A 61 -13.60 -3.16 10.89
C THR A 61 -13.05 -2.11 11.86
N ASP A 62 -11.92 -2.40 12.52
CA ASP A 62 -11.28 -1.49 13.47
C ASP A 62 -10.41 -0.48 12.73
N CYS A 63 -11.06 0.45 12.05
CA CYS A 63 -10.36 1.40 11.18
C CYS A 63 -9.71 2.55 11.95
N PRO A 64 -8.55 3.05 11.48
CA PRO A 64 -7.88 4.16 12.13
C PRO A 64 -8.81 5.38 12.24
N ALA A 65 -8.79 6.04 13.41
CA ALA A 65 -9.58 7.24 13.63
C ALA A 65 -9.23 8.30 12.57
N GLY A 66 -10.26 8.96 12.02
CA GLY A 66 -10.09 9.94 10.94
C GLY A 66 -10.02 9.36 9.53
N ALA A 67 -9.93 8.04 9.34
CA ALA A 67 -9.95 7.43 8.00
C ALA A 67 -11.32 7.56 7.29
N GLY A 68 -12.41 7.75 8.05
CA GLY A 68 -13.77 7.83 7.50
C GLY A 68 -14.29 6.51 6.91
N LEU A 69 -13.68 5.38 7.31
CA LEU A 69 -13.97 4.06 6.78
C LEU A 69 -14.64 3.16 7.84
N THR A 70 -15.59 2.34 7.39
CA THR A 70 -16.19 1.27 8.20
C THR A 70 -15.55 -0.11 7.94
N LYS A 71 -14.68 -0.19 6.92
CA LYS A 71 -13.91 -1.37 6.54
C LYS A 71 -12.55 -0.93 6.01
N CYS A 72 -11.50 -1.62 6.43
CA CYS A 72 -10.13 -1.27 6.11
C CYS A 72 -9.25 -2.52 6.15
N GLY A 73 -7.99 -2.36 5.77
CA GLY A 73 -6.98 -3.39 6.00
C GLY A 73 -6.48 -3.35 7.45
N ASP A 74 -6.14 -4.51 7.99
CA ASP A 74 -5.52 -4.63 9.31
C ASP A 74 -4.03 -4.25 9.22
N GLY A 75 -3.74 -2.96 9.35
CA GLY A 75 -2.39 -2.42 9.24
C GLY A 75 -1.44 -3.01 10.27
N ALA A 76 -0.18 -3.22 9.88
CA ALA A 76 0.85 -3.62 10.83
C ALA A 76 1.14 -2.49 11.85
N VAL A 77 1.57 -2.87 13.05
CA VAL A 77 1.74 -1.98 14.23
C VAL A 77 3.06 -2.26 14.95
N GLY A 78 3.46 -1.40 15.88
CA GLY A 78 4.62 -1.63 16.74
C GLY A 78 5.95 -1.59 15.97
N ILE A 79 6.77 -2.64 16.11
CA ILE A 79 8.07 -2.71 15.43
C ILE A 79 7.92 -2.69 13.91
N ASP A 80 6.79 -3.15 13.38
CA ASP A 80 6.51 -3.16 11.94
C ASP A 80 5.92 -1.83 11.44
N ASN A 81 5.86 -0.77 12.27
CA ASN A 81 5.24 0.52 11.94
C ASN A 81 5.94 1.69 12.65
N LEU A 82 7.27 1.74 12.56
CA LEU A 82 8.12 2.73 13.25
C LEU A 82 7.82 4.18 12.86
N TRP A 83 7.43 4.43 11.62
CA TRP A 83 7.02 5.74 11.09
C TRP A 83 5.49 5.88 11.05
N HIS A 84 4.84 5.49 12.14
CA HIS A 84 3.40 5.73 12.29
C HIS A 84 3.10 7.19 12.58
N ASP A 85 2.00 7.65 11.99
CA ASP A 85 1.31 8.83 12.50
C ASP A 85 0.58 8.48 13.81
N LYS A 86 0.21 9.52 14.56
CA LYS A 86 -0.62 9.39 15.75
C LYS A 86 -2.02 9.92 15.49
N ASP A 87 -3.02 9.27 16.06
CA ASP A 87 -4.38 9.78 16.08
C ASP A 87 -4.53 10.96 17.08
N THR A 88 -5.76 11.50 17.17
CA THR A 88 -6.06 12.62 18.07
C THR A 88 -5.92 12.29 19.56
N ASN A 89 -5.86 11.01 19.93
CA ASN A 89 -5.62 10.55 21.29
C ASN A 89 -4.14 10.20 21.52
N GLY A 90 -3.26 10.49 20.54
CA GLY A 90 -1.83 10.19 20.60
C GLY A 90 -1.48 8.71 20.38
N LYS A 91 -2.45 7.89 19.95
CA LYS A 91 -2.26 6.45 19.69
C LYS A 91 -1.72 6.25 18.27
N GLU A 92 -0.87 5.24 18.13
CA GLU A 92 -0.38 4.77 16.83
C GLU A 92 -1.52 4.50 15.82
N SER A 93 -1.36 5.03 14.60
CA SER A 93 -2.19 4.69 13.44
C SER A 93 -1.59 3.49 12.68
N PRO A 94 -2.29 2.34 12.60
CA PRO A 94 -1.79 1.14 11.92
C PRO A 94 -1.60 1.34 10.41
N ALA A 95 -0.41 1.03 9.89
CA ALA A 95 -0.11 1.19 8.46
C ALA A 95 1.07 0.36 7.92
N GLY A 96 1.89 -0.23 8.79
CA GLY A 96 3.13 -0.89 8.39
C GLY A 96 4.17 0.05 7.78
N SER A 97 4.22 1.28 8.25
CA SER A 97 5.05 2.36 7.73
C SER A 97 6.42 2.35 8.39
N ASN A 98 7.46 2.06 7.62
CA ASN A 98 8.84 2.09 8.08
C ASN A 98 9.75 2.71 7.02
N PRO A 99 10.88 3.30 7.41
CA PRO A 99 11.96 3.57 6.47
C PRO A 99 12.59 2.27 5.98
N MET A 100 13.12 2.26 4.76
CA MET A 100 13.72 1.05 4.18
C MET A 100 14.92 0.50 4.97
N TRP A 101 15.67 1.33 5.71
CA TRP A 101 16.75 0.84 6.56
C TRP A 101 16.22 -0.02 7.72
N HIS A 102 15.04 0.31 8.26
CA HIS A 102 14.42 -0.49 9.31
C HIS A 102 13.92 -1.83 8.76
N ALA A 103 13.30 -1.83 7.58
CA ALA A 103 12.94 -3.07 6.90
C ALA A 103 14.18 -3.96 6.63
N LYS A 104 15.35 -3.36 6.33
CA LYS A 104 16.61 -4.09 6.20
C LYS A 104 17.17 -4.62 7.53
N ASN A 105 16.84 -4.00 8.65
CA ASN A 105 17.16 -4.56 9.97
C ASN A 105 16.25 -5.74 10.32
N LEU A 106 14.94 -5.61 10.05
CA LEU A 106 13.98 -6.71 10.20
C LEU A 106 14.37 -7.93 9.36
N GLU A 107 14.80 -7.73 8.10
CA GLU A 107 15.34 -8.81 7.24
C GLU A 107 16.54 -9.51 7.88
N LYS A 108 17.39 -8.77 8.60
CA LYS A 108 18.58 -9.29 9.29
C LYS A 108 18.27 -9.84 10.69
N GLY A 109 17.05 -9.64 11.20
CA GLY A 109 16.65 -10.03 12.55
C GLY A 109 17.39 -9.28 13.66
N ILE A 110 17.70 -7.99 13.46
CA ILE A 110 18.38 -7.12 14.44
C ILE A 110 17.54 -5.93 14.88
#